data_AF-A0AAD4CGY7-F1
#
_entry.id   AF-A0AAD4CGY7-F1
#
_cell.length_a   1.000
_cell.length_b   1.000
_cell.length_c   1.000
_cell.angle_alpha   90.00
_cell.angle_beta   90.00
_cell.angle_gamma   90.00
#
_symmetry.space_group_name_H-M   'P 1'
#
loop_
_entity.id
_entity.type
_entity.pdbx_description
1 polymer ?
#
loop_
_entity_poly.entity_id
_entity_poly.type
_entity_poly.pdbx_seq_one_letter_code
_entity_poly.pdbx_strand_id
1 'polypeptide(L)'
;MSQTHALSDDQVAGELRKMTAFIRQEALEKAREIQLKADEEFAIEKSKLVRQETAAIDVLYEKKFKQAAMSQQITRSTLSNRTRLRVLSARQELLDDLFQQARDKISGIAAKDAKKYQTVLKGLVLEGMYALNEDKIAIQARKKDFDAVKKAIGEAEKEFKKTVGKSSSAELDESDPLPEGSAGGVVILGGQGKIEINNTFEERLRLLEIDGLPAVRETLFGKNENRRFYD
;
A
#
# COMPACT_ATOMS: atom_id res chain seq x y z
N MET A 1 -78.57 48.97 -73.34
CA MET A 1 -77.53 48.37 -74.20
C MET A 1 -77.64 46.87 -74.04
N SER A 2 -78.40 46.21 -74.92
CA SER A 2 -78.59 44.75 -74.91
C SER A 2 -77.25 44.10 -75.20
N GLN A 3 -76.66 43.36 -74.25
CA GLN A 3 -75.47 42.57 -74.54
C GLN A 3 -75.88 41.42 -75.45
N THR A 4 -75.44 41.47 -76.71
CA THR A 4 -75.58 40.35 -77.66
C THR A 4 -74.62 39.24 -77.26
N HIS A 5 -75.12 38.25 -76.53
CA HIS A 5 -74.42 37.00 -76.27
C HIS A 5 -74.97 35.90 -77.19
N ALA A 6 -74.10 35.00 -77.65
CA ALA A 6 -74.47 33.88 -78.52
C ALA A 6 -75.23 32.75 -77.79
N LEU A 7 -75.39 32.89 -76.47
CA LEU A 7 -76.03 31.94 -75.56
C LEU A 7 -77.16 32.66 -74.81
N SER A 8 -78.20 31.92 -74.44
CA SER A 8 -79.29 32.44 -73.59
C SER A 8 -78.79 32.79 -72.18
N ASP A 9 -79.43 33.74 -71.50
CA ASP A 9 -79.03 34.18 -70.15
C ASP A 9 -78.98 33.02 -69.13
N ASP A 10 -79.84 32.00 -69.28
CA ASP A 10 -79.82 30.78 -68.47
C ASP A 10 -78.56 29.91 -68.73
N GLN A 11 -78.09 29.86 -69.97
CA GLN A 11 -76.84 29.18 -70.33
C GLN A 11 -75.62 29.93 -69.78
N VAL A 12 -75.62 31.26 -69.82
CA VAL A 12 -74.56 32.10 -69.23
C VAL A 12 -74.52 31.92 -67.70
N ALA A 13 -75.68 31.94 -67.03
CA ALA A 13 -75.77 31.67 -65.59
C ALA A 13 -75.30 30.24 -65.23
N GLY A 14 -75.58 29.26 -66.10
CA GLY A 14 -75.09 27.89 -65.97
C GLY A 14 -73.57 27.78 -66.10
N GLU A 15 -72.95 28.47 -67.06
CA GLU A 15 -71.48 28.53 -67.20
C GLU A 15 -70.80 29.23 -66.03
N LEU A 16 -71.34 30.35 -65.54
CA LEU A 16 -70.81 31.04 -64.37
C LEU A 16 -70.87 30.16 -63.11
N ARG A 17 -71.92 29.35 -62.94
CA ARG A 17 -71.98 28.33 -61.87
C ARG A 17 -70.92 27.25 -62.03
N LYS A 18 -70.65 26.79 -63.26
CA LYS A 18 -69.56 25.84 -63.53
C LYS A 18 -68.19 26.45 -63.24
N MET A 19 -67.94 27.70 -63.64
CA MET A 19 -66.68 28.39 -63.36
C MET A 19 -66.47 28.60 -61.85
N THR A 20 -67.50 29.03 -61.12
CA THR A 20 -67.41 29.17 -59.65
C THR A 20 -67.22 27.84 -58.93
N ALA A 21 -67.87 26.76 -59.38
CA ALA A 21 -67.66 25.41 -58.87
C ALA A 21 -66.22 24.92 -59.13
N PHE A 22 -65.68 25.20 -60.33
CA PHE A 22 -64.30 24.88 -60.68
C PHE A 22 -63.29 25.60 -59.77
N ILE A 23 -63.43 26.93 -59.61
CA ILE A 23 -62.57 27.73 -58.71
C ILE A 23 -62.63 27.20 -57.28
N ARG A 24 -63.83 26.84 -56.80
CA ARG A 24 -63.99 26.27 -55.46
C ARG A 24 -63.32 24.90 -55.33
N GLN A 25 -63.44 24.04 -56.34
CA GLN A 25 -62.80 22.72 -56.33
C GLN A 25 -61.27 22.85 -56.37
N GLU A 26 -60.74 23.72 -57.22
CA GLU A 26 -59.31 24.01 -57.30
C GLU A 26 -58.76 24.54 -55.95
N ALA A 27 -59.49 25.45 -55.30
CA ALA A 27 -59.13 25.94 -53.96
C ALA A 27 -59.14 24.82 -52.90
N LEU A 28 -60.10 23.90 -52.96
CA LEU A 28 -60.19 22.75 -52.03
C LEU A 28 -59.08 21.71 -52.28
N GLU A 29 -58.69 21.48 -53.53
CA GLU A 29 -57.56 20.62 -53.87
C GLU A 29 -56.24 21.23 -53.40
N LYS A 30 -56.04 22.54 -53.63
CA LYS A 30 -54.86 23.26 -53.16
C LYS A 30 -54.76 23.30 -51.62
N ALA A 31 -55.89 23.48 -50.94
CA ALA A 31 -55.93 23.42 -49.48
C ALA A 31 -55.56 22.02 -48.94
N ARG A 32 -56.07 20.96 -49.59
CA ARG A 32 -55.70 19.56 -49.23
C ARG A 32 -54.24 19.27 -49.50
N GLU A 33 -53.69 19.75 -50.61
CA GLU A 33 -52.27 19.60 -50.92
C GLU A 33 -51.38 20.28 -49.86
N ILE A 34 -51.72 21.51 -49.47
CA ILE A 34 -51.00 22.24 -48.40
C ILE A 34 -51.07 21.46 -47.08
N GLN A 35 -52.24 20.93 -46.73
CA GLN A 35 -52.41 20.17 -45.49
C GLN A 35 -51.58 18.88 -45.51
N LEU A 36 -51.59 18.14 -46.62
CA LEU A 36 -50.82 16.91 -46.76
C LEU A 36 -49.31 17.18 -46.70
N LYS A 37 -48.83 18.24 -47.35
CA LYS A 37 -47.44 18.68 -47.24
C LYS A 37 -47.06 19.11 -45.82
N ALA A 38 -47.95 19.81 -45.12
CA ALA A 38 -47.72 20.21 -43.74
C ALA A 38 -47.61 19.01 -42.80
N ASP A 39 -48.44 17.97 -43.00
CA ASP A 39 -48.38 16.74 -42.21
C ASP A 39 -47.09 15.94 -42.49
N GLU A 40 -46.66 15.88 -43.76
CA GLU A 40 -45.39 15.26 -44.15
C GLU A 40 -44.18 16.01 -43.53
N GLU A 41 -44.15 17.34 -43.65
CA GLU A 41 -43.10 18.17 -43.06
C GLU A 41 -43.08 18.06 -41.53
N PHE A 42 -44.24 18.06 -40.88
CA PHE A 42 -44.36 17.86 -39.44
C PHE A 42 -43.74 16.52 -39.01
N ALA A 43 -44.05 15.43 -39.71
CA ALA A 43 -43.51 14.12 -39.41
C ALA A 43 -41.98 14.07 -39.58
N ILE A 44 -41.45 14.70 -40.64
CA ILE A 44 -40.02 14.79 -40.94
C ILE A 44 -39.30 15.61 -39.87
N GLU A 45 -39.74 16.83 -39.57
CA GLU A 45 -39.10 17.72 -38.60
C GLU A 45 -39.20 17.15 -37.17
N LYS A 46 -40.33 16.56 -36.79
CA LYS A 46 -40.45 15.86 -35.50
C LYS A 46 -39.45 14.72 -35.40
N SER A 47 -39.36 13.86 -36.43
CA SER A 47 -38.42 12.74 -36.43
C SER A 47 -36.96 13.22 -36.37
N LYS A 48 -36.64 14.30 -37.09
CA LYS A 48 -35.31 14.92 -37.10
C LYS A 48 -34.94 15.47 -35.72
N LEU A 49 -35.82 16.24 -35.09
CA LEU A 49 -35.60 16.78 -33.74
C LEU A 49 -35.42 15.66 -32.72
N VAL A 50 -36.30 14.65 -32.73
CA VAL A 50 -36.18 13.51 -31.82
C VAL A 50 -34.84 12.79 -32.02
N ARG A 51 -34.44 12.51 -33.27
CA ARG A 51 -33.17 11.83 -33.57
C ARG A 51 -31.95 12.63 -33.10
N GLN A 52 -31.97 13.95 -33.28
CA GLN A 52 -30.88 14.83 -32.85
C GLN A 52 -30.74 14.82 -31.32
N GLU A 53 -31.85 14.97 -30.59
CA GLU A 53 -31.83 14.96 -29.13
C GLU A 53 -31.49 13.57 -28.57
N THR A 54 -31.99 12.48 -29.17
CA THR A 54 -31.61 11.12 -28.75
C THR A 54 -30.11 10.89 -28.93
N ALA A 55 -29.53 11.34 -30.05
CA ALA A 55 -28.10 11.20 -30.28
C ALA A 55 -27.27 12.01 -29.26
N ALA A 56 -27.73 13.21 -28.89
CA ALA A 56 -27.08 14.01 -27.85
C ALA A 56 -27.17 13.33 -26.48
N ILE A 57 -28.32 12.75 -26.14
CA ILE A 57 -28.54 11.96 -24.91
C ILE A 57 -27.62 10.74 -24.89
N ASP A 58 -27.52 9.99 -25.99
CA ASP A 58 -26.68 8.80 -26.10
C ASP A 58 -25.20 9.13 -25.83
N VAL A 59 -24.68 10.21 -26.43
CA VAL A 59 -23.30 10.67 -26.20
C VAL A 59 -23.07 11.05 -24.73
N LEU A 60 -24.03 11.73 -24.09
CA LEU A 60 -23.95 12.08 -22.68
C LEU A 60 -23.96 10.83 -21.78
N TYR A 61 -24.81 9.85 -22.09
CA TYR A 61 -24.87 8.59 -21.35
C TYR A 61 -23.61 7.75 -21.56
N GLU A 62 -23.05 7.70 -22.75
CA GLU A 62 -21.80 6.99 -23.03
C GLU A 62 -20.65 7.57 -22.18
N LYS A 63 -20.57 8.92 -22.09
CA LYS A 63 -19.59 9.58 -21.23
C LYS A 63 -19.80 9.24 -19.75
N LYS A 64 -21.04 9.30 -19.26
CA LYS A 64 -21.37 8.94 -17.87
C LYS A 64 -21.04 7.48 -17.58
N PHE A 65 -21.35 6.59 -18.50
CA PHE A 65 -21.09 5.15 -18.37
C PHE A 65 -19.58 4.87 -18.31
N LYS A 66 -18.79 5.47 -19.22
CA LYS A 66 -17.32 5.37 -19.20
C LYS A 66 -16.73 5.89 -17.89
N GLN A 67 -17.21 7.01 -17.38
CA GLN A 67 -16.78 7.56 -16.09
C GLN A 67 -17.13 6.65 -14.91
N ALA A 68 -18.35 6.12 -14.87
CA ALA A 68 -18.79 5.19 -13.84
C ALA A 68 -18.00 3.88 -13.86
N ALA A 69 -17.78 3.29 -15.04
CA ALA A 69 -16.97 2.09 -15.21
C ALA A 69 -15.52 2.30 -14.74
N MET A 70 -14.90 3.43 -15.13
CA MET A 70 -13.56 3.79 -14.68
C MET A 70 -13.52 4.00 -13.16
N SER A 71 -14.50 4.69 -12.58
CA SER A 71 -14.61 4.88 -11.13
C SER A 71 -14.70 3.53 -10.40
N GLN A 72 -15.54 2.61 -10.88
CA GLN A 72 -15.67 1.28 -10.32
C GLN A 72 -14.35 0.48 -10.39
N GLN A 73 -13.63 0.59 -11.52
CA GLN A 73 -12.32 -0.06 -11.68
C GLN A 73 -11.29 0.52 -10.70
N ILE A 74 -11.25 1.83 -10.51
CA ILE A 74 -10.40 2.50 -9.53
C ILE A 74 -10.75 2.00 -8.14
N THR A 75 -12.02 2.03 -7.74
CA THR A 75 -12.47 1.55 -6.42
C THR A 75 -12.07 0.10 -6.18
N ARG A 76 -12.25 -0.78 -7.15
CA ARG A 76 -11.83 -2.18 -7.06
C ARG A 76 -10.31 -2.30 -6.86
N SER A 77 -9.53 -1.55 -7.63
CA SER A 77 -8.06 -1.53 -7.51
C SER A 77 -7.62 -1.02 -6.14
N THR A 78 -8.17 0.11 -5.68
CA THR A 78 -7.89 0.70 -4.38
C THR A 78 -8.24 -0.26 -3.24
N LEU A 79 -9.39 -0.94 -3.31
CA LEU A 79 -9.81 -1.92 -2.30
C LEU A 79 -8.87 -3.14 -2.27
N SER A 80 -8.49 -3.65 -3.44
CA SER A 80 -7.54 -4.76 -3.54
C SER A 80 -6.19 -4.39 -2.94
N ASN A 81 -5.67 -3.20 -3.27
CA ASN A 81 -4.40 -2.73 -2.70
C ASN A 81 -4.50 -2.48 -1.19
N ARG A 82 -5.61 -1.89 -0.71
CA ARG A 82 -5.84 -1.69 0.73
C ARG A 82 -5.86 -3.02 1.48
N THR A 83 -6.51 -4.04 0.91
CA THR A 83 -6.56 -5.39 1.49
C THR A 83 -5.16 -6.01 1.52
N ARG A 84 -4.41 -5.90 0.43
CA ARG A 84 -3.02 -6.36 0.36
C ARG A 84 -2.14 -5.69 1.43
N LEU A 85 -2.22 -4.37 1.57
CA LEU A 85 -1.48 -3.62 2.60
C LEU A 85 -1.88 -4.07 4.00
N ARG A 86 -3.16 -4.28 4.28
CA ARG A 86 -3.64 -4.79 5.58
C ARG A 86 -3.03 -6.16 5.91
N VAL A 87 -2.97 -7.07 4.95
CA VAL A 87 -2.33 -8.38 5.14
C VAL A 87 -0.83 -8.24 5.40
N LEU A 88 -0.14 -7.36 4.67
CA LEU A 88 1.29 -7.11 4.88
C LEU A 88 1.56 -6.51 6.26
N SER A 89 0.75 -5.54 6.70
CA SER A 89 0.84 -4.94 8.03
C SER A 89 0.62 -5.99 9.12
N ALA A 90 -0.45 -6.79 9.03
CA ALA A 90 -0.70 -7.84 10.01
C ALA A 90 0.42 -8.89 10.08
N ARG A 91 1.04 -9.22 8.94
CA ARG A 91 2.23 -10.10 8.92
C ARG A 91 3.43 -9.47 9.62
N GLN A 92 3.63 -8.16 9.45
CA GLN A 92 4.72 -7.45 10.13
C GLN A 92 4.45 -7.36 11.64
N GLU A 93 3.23 -7.01 12.06
CA GLU A 93 2.83 -6.98 13.47
C GLU A 93 3.08 -8.33 14.16
N LEU A 94 2.76 -9.46 13.52
CA LEU A 94 3.06 -10.79 14.07
C LEU A 94 4.56 -11.05 14.24
N LEU A 95 5.39 -10.53 13.34
CA LEU A 95 6.85 -10.66 13.47
C LEU A 95 7.37 -9.76 14.59
N ASP A 96 6.90 -8.51 14.65
CA ASP A 96 7.28 -7.55 15.68
C ASP A 96 6.90 -8.09 17.07
N ASP A 97 5.69 -8.65 17.23
CA ASP A 97 5.23 -9.30 18.46
C ASP A 97 6.09 -10.52 18.83
N LEU A 98 6.51 -11.33 17.85
CA LEU A 98 7.38 -12.48 18.08
C LEU A 98 8.76 -12.04 18.60
N PHE A 99 9.36 -11.04 17.97
CA PHE A 99 10.66 -10.50 18.42
C PHE A 99 10.54 -9.78 19.76
N GLN A 100 9.42 -9.12 20.02
CA GLN A 100 9.15 -8.52 21.34
C GLN A 100 9.04 -9.59 22.42
N GLN A 101 8.32 -10.69 22.17
CA GLN A 101 8.28 -11.83 23.10
C GLN A 101 9.67 -12.47 23.29
N ALA A 102 10.52 -12.48 22.27
CA ALA A 102 11.90 -12.94 22.39
C ALA A 102 12.72 -12.01 23.29
N ARG A 103 12.59 -10.67 23.13
CA ARG A 103 13.22 -9.67 24.01
C ARG A 103 12.79 -9.84 25.46
N ASP A 104 11.49 -10.01 25.70
CA ASP A 104 10.93 -10.20 27.04
C ASP A 104 11.40 -11.51 27.70
N LYS A 105 11.58 -12.57 26.90
CA LYS A 105 12.17 -13.83 27.39
C LYS A 105 13.63 -13.65 27.79
N ILE A 106 14.40 -12.89 27.01
CA ILE A 106 15.84 -12.67 27.25
C ILE A 106 16.06 -11.77 28.47
N SER A 107 15.28 -10.70 28.63
CA SER A 107 15.34 -9.84 29.83
C SER A 107 15.03 -10.60 31.12
N GLY A 108 14.22 -11.67 31.03
CA GLY A 108 13.93 -12.57 32.14
C GLY A 108 15.05 -13.57 32.49
N ILE A 109 16.06 -13.80 31.64
CA ILE A 109 17.11 -14.81 31.87
C ILE A 109 17.98 -14.44 33.07
N ALA A 110 18.38 -13.17 33.18
CA ALA A 110 19.20 -12.66 34.27
C ALA A 110 18.53 -12.89 35.65
N ALA A 111 17.20 -12.74 35.71
CA ALA A 111 16.43 -12.93 36.94
C ALA A 111 16.13 -14.39 37.27
N LYS A 112 16.07 -15.29 36.27
CA LYS A 112 15.66 -16.68 36.46
C LYS A 112 16.83 -17.61 36.80
N ASP A 113 18.01 -17.40 36.23
CA ASP A 113 19.08 -18.42 36.28
C ASP A 113 20.48 -17.79 36.31
N ALA A 114 20.90 -17.34 37.49
CA ALA A 114 22.16 -16.60 37.69
C ALA A 114 23.41 -17.35 37.20
N LYS A 115 23.44 -18.68 37.30
CA LYS A 115 24.58 -19.50 36.82
C LYS A 115 24.70 -19.46 35.30
N LYS A 116 23.57 -19.66 34.59
CA LYS A 116 23.55 -19.58 33.12
C LYS A 116 23.91 -18.18 32.65
N TYR A 117 23.37 -17.16 33.30
CA TYR A 117 23.69 -15.76 33.00
C TYR A 117 25.19 -15.48 33.13
N GLN A 118 25.83 -15.94 34.21
CA GLN A 118 27.27 -15.79 34.41
C GLN A 118 28.10 -16.50 33.32
N THR A 119 27.71 -17.71 32.92
CA THR A 119 28.39 -18.42 31.81
C THR A 119 28.26 -17.67 30.48
N VAL A 120 27.08 -17.10 30.21
CA VAL A 120 26.85 -16.31 28.99
C VAL A 120 27.65 -15.02 29.02
N LEU A 121 27.65 -14.27 30.14
CA LEU A 121 28.45 -13.06 30.29
C LEU A 121 29.95 -13.33 30.08
N LYS A 122 30.47 -14.45 30.61
CA LYS A 122 31.84 -14.87 30.34
C LYS A 122 32.11 -15.04 28.85
N GLY A 123 31.22 -15.72 28.13
CA GLY A 123 31.33 -15.88 26.67
C GLY A 123 31.30 -14.56 25.92
N LEU A 124 30.41 -13.63 26.30
CA LEU A 124 30.28 -12.32 25.67
C LEU A 124 31.53 -11.44 25.87
N VAL A 125 32.12 -11.49 27.07
CA VAL A 125 33.39 -10.79 27.35
C VAL A 125 34.53 -11.41 26.53
N LEU A 126 34.63 -12.75 26.53
CA LEU A 126 35.66 -13.47 25.79
C LEU A 126 35.61 -13.18 24.27
N GLU A 127 34.41 -13.17 23.68
CA GLU A 127 34.19 -12.86 22.27
C GLU A 127 34.68 -11.45 21.90
N GLY A 128 34.38 -10.45 22.72
CA GLY A 128 34.90 -9.10 22.50
C GLY A 128 36.39 -8.97 22.72
N MET A 129 36.97 -9.70 23.69
CA MET A 129 38.42 -9.77 23.87
C MET A 129 39.11 -10.36 22.64
N TYR A 130 38.56 -11.42 22.03
CA TYR A 130 39.07 -11.98 20.78
C TYR A 130 38.93 -11.03 19.59
N ALA A 131 37.82 -10.29 19.51
CA ALA A 131 37.59 -9.34 18.43
C ALA A 131 38.51 -8.10 18.50
N LEU A 132 38.76 -7.55 19.69
CA LEU A 132 39.66 -6.38 19.86
C LEU A 132 41.13 -6.79 19.85
N ASN A 133 41.49 -7.90 20.51
CA ASN A 133 42.86 -8.39 20.64
C ASN A 133 43.87 -7.31 21.11
N GLU A 134 43.47 -6.51 22.09
CA GLU A 134 44.27 -5.43 22.68
C GLU A 134 44.72 -5.77 24.11
N ASP A 135 45.80 -5.12 24.56
CA ASP A 135 46.38 -5.34 25.90
C ASP A 135 45.50 -4.79 27.03
N LYS A 136 44.74 -3.70 26.76
CA LYS A 136 43.85 -3.05 27.73
C LYS A 136 42.49 -2.80 27.11
N ILE A 137 41.45 -3.25 27.79
CA ILE A 137 40.07 -3.14 27.33
C ILE A 137 39.20 -2.62 28.49
N ALA A 138 38.28 -1.70 28.22
CA ALA A 138 37.29 -1.25 29.19
C ALA A 138 35.94 -1.93 28.91
N ILE A 139 35.22 -2.31 29.96
CA ILE A 139 33.93 -3.00 29.86
C ILE A 139 32.88 -2.18 30.59
N GLN A 140 31.82 -1.82 29.88
CA GLN A 140 30.62 -1.22 30.43
C GLN A 140 29.55 -2.29 30.59
N ALA A 141 28.87 -2.25 31.73
CA ALA A 141 27.80 -3.17 32.07
C ALA A 141 26.68 -2.44 32.83
N ARG A 142 25.56 -3.12 33.04
CA ARG A 142 24.49 -2.64 33.92
C ARG A 142 24.97 -2.66 35.37
N LYS A 143 24.58 -1.66 36.17
CA LYS A 143 24.88 -1.60 37.63
C LYS A 143 24.56 -2.88 38.40
N LYS A 144 23.45 -3.54 38.07
CA LYS A 144 23.01 -4.79 38.73
C LYS A 144 23.91 -5.99 38.42
N ASP A 145 24.66 -5.92 37.33
CA ASP A 145 25.46 -7.03 36.81
C ASP A 145 26.96 -6.89 37.12
N PHE A 146 27.38 -5.80 37.77
CA PHE A 146 28.79 -5.51 38.07
C PHE A 146 29.51 -6.66 38.79
N ASP A 147 28.89 -7.26 39.80
CA ASP A 147 29.50 -8.38 40.54
C ASP A 147 29.65 -9.64 39.67
N ALA A 148 28.69 -9.89 38.78
CA ALA A 148 28.73 -11.02 37.85
C ALA A 148 29.76 -10.79 36.74
N VAL A 149 29.86 -9.56 36.23
CA VAL A 149 30.81 -9.16 35.19
C VAL A 149 32.25 -9.18 35.73
N LYS A 150 32.51 -8.70 36.96
CA LYS A 150 33.84 -8.81 37.59
C LYS A 150 34.32 -10.26 37.68
N LYS A 151 33.44 -11.19 38.03
CA LYS A 151 33.75 -12.64 38.03
C LYS A 151 33.98 -13.17 36.61
N ALA A 152 33.12 -12.78 35.66
CA ALA A 152 33.23 -13.19 34.26
C ALA A 152 34.54 -12.71 33.62
N ILE A 153 34.99 -11.48 33.92
CA ILE A 153 36.27 -10.91 33.48
C ILE A 153 37.44 -11.79 33.95
N GLY A 154 37.52 -12.09 35.26
CA GLY A 154 38.62 -12.89 35.79
C GLY A 154 38.67 -14.32 35.25
N GLU A 155 37.54 -14.88 34.82
CA GLU A 155 37.49 -16.17 34.12
C GLU A 155 37.84 -16.05 32.63
N ALA A 156 37.38 -14.98 31.97
CA ALA A 156 37.66 -14.72 30.55
C ALA A 156 39.14 -14.40 30.29
N GLU A 157 39.81 -13.62 31.16
CA GLU A 157 41.24 -13.31 31.05
C GLU A 157 42.11 -14.58 31.10
N LYS A 158 41.76 -15.53 31.97
CA LYS A 158 42.47 -16.82 32.09
C LYS A 158 42.33 -17.63 30.81
N GLU A 159 41.13 -17.66 30.23
CA GLU A 159 40.84 -18.41 29.02
C GLU A 159 41.45 -17.75 27.77
N PHE A 160 41.41 -16.42 27.68
CA PHE A 160 42.06 -15.64 26.64
C PHE A 160 43.58 -15.87 26.66
N LYS A 161 44.22 -15.77 27.84
CA LYS A 161 45.66 -16.02 28.00
C LYS A 161 46.05 -17.44 27.60
N LYS A 162 45.20 -18.43 27.92
CA LYS A 162 45.43 -19.83 27.54
C LYS A 162 45.34 -20.05 26.02
N THR A 163 44.43 -19.34 25.35
CA THR A 163 44.11 -19.59 23.94
C THR A 163 44.99 -18.76 22.99
N VAL A 164 45.21 -17.48 23.31
CA VAL A 164 45.93 -16.53 22.45
C VAL A 164 47.39 -16.35 22.88
N GLY A 165 47.74 -16.73 24.12
CA GLY A 165 49.10 -16.60 24.66
C GLY A 165 49.53 -15.17 25.01
N LYS A 166 48.63 -14.18 24.84
CA LYS A 166 48.83 -12.78 25.23
C LYS A 166 48.06 -12.45 26.50
N SER A 167 48.60 -11.55 27.33
CA SER A 167 47.89 -11.00 28.49
C SER A 167 47.10 -9.77 28.08
N SER A 168 45.78 -9.85 28.10
CA SER A 168 44.88 -8.71 28.00
C SER A 168 44.26 -8.47 29.38
N SER A 169 44.26 -7.22 29.84
CA SER A 169 43.60 -6.80 31.08
C SER A 169 42.30 -6.09 30.76
N ALA A 170 41.20 -6.57 31.33
CA ALA A 170 39.89 -5.94 31.16
C ALA A 170 39.46 -5.25 32.47
N GLU A 171 39.18 -3.96 32.38
CA GLU A 171 38.74 -3.14 33.51
C GLU A 171 37.24 -2.81 33.37
N LEU A 172 36.49 -2.91 34.47
CA LEU A 172 35.09 -2.49 34.49
C LEU A 172 35.03 -0.96 34.60
N ASP A 173 34.37 -0.30 33.65
CA ASP A 173 34.07 1.12 33.73
C ASP A 173 32.78 1.35 34.52
N GLU A 174 32.93 1.89 35.73
CA GLU A 174 31.80 2.23 36.62
C GLU A 174 31.28 3.66 36.39
N SER A 175 31.96 4.47 35.57
CA SER A 175 31.64 5.89 35.35
C SER A 175 30.47 6.11 34.38
N ASP A 176 30.31 5.21 33.40
CA ASP A 176 29.23 5.24 32.41
C ASP A 176 28.53 3.87 32.27
N PRO A 177 27.62 3.53 33.20
CA PRO A 177 26.93 2.24 33.21
C PRO A 177 25.81 2.17 32.18
N LEU A 178 25.55 0.96 31.67
CA LEU A 178 24.42 0.74 30.74
C LEU A 178 23.06 1.08 31.39
N PRO A 179 22.08 1.53 30.60
CA PRO A 179 20.75 1.88 31.09
C PRO A 179 20.11 0.78 31.92
N GLU A 180 19.44 1.16 33.02
CA GLU A 180 18.78 0.19 33.90
C GLU A 180 17.64 -0.59 33.22
N GLY A 181 17.08 -0.07 32.13
CA GLY A 181 16.07 -0.75 31.33
C GLY A 181 16.60 -1.86 30.42
N SER A 182 17.93 -1.98 30.28
CA SER A 182 18.50 -2.96 29.36
C SER A 182 18.32 -4.40 29.86
N ALA A 183 18.15 -5.32 28.91
CA ALA A 183 18.08 -6.77 29.16
C ALA A 183 19.41 -7.34 29.71
N GLY A 184 20.52 -6.61 29.54
CA GLY A 184 21.85 -6.95 30.05
C GLY A 184 22.89 -7.17 28.95
N GLY A 185 24.01 -7.79 29.33
CA GLY A 185 25.18 -7.98 28.48
C GLY A 185 26.26 -6.93 28.74
N VAL A 186 27.20 -6.79 27.81
CA VAL A 186 28.39 -5.95 27.98
C VAL A 186 28.68 -5.16 26.72
N VAL A 187 29.14 -3.92 26.90
CA VAL A 187 29.75 -3.10 25.85
C VAL A 187 31.25 -3.04 26.13
N ILE A 188 32.06 -3.24 25.10
CA ILE A 188 33.49 -3.43 25.24
C ILE A 188 34.19 -2.33 24.44
N LEU A 189 34.98 -1.52 25.12
CA LEU A 189 35.67 -0.36 24.58
C LEU A 189 37.18 -0.66 24.45
N GLY A 190 37.70 -0.51 23.23
CA GLY A 190 39.11 -0.64 22.88
C GLY A 190 39.67 0.66 22.30
N GLY A 191 40.99 0.71 22.10
CA GLY A 191 41.69 1.78 21.42
C GLY A 191 41.60 3.13 22.14
N GLN A 192 41.56 3.12 23.48
CA GLN A 192 41.30 4.31 24.33
C GLN A 192 39.91 4.92 24.08
N GLY A 193 38.89 4.07 23.86
CA GLY A 193 37.49 4.49 23.64
C GLY A 193 37.15 4.82 22.19
N LYS A 194 38.01 4.47 21.22
CA LYS A 194 37.76 4.69 19.79
C LYS A 194 37.01 3.56 19.12
N ILE A 195 37.14 2.34 19.64
CA ILE A 195 36.50 1.14 19.09
C ILE A 195 35.51 0.64 20.12
N GLU A 196 34.24 0.56 19.76
CA GLU A 196 33.17 0.06 20.61
C GLU A 196 32.60 -1.23 20.01
N ILE A 197 32.55 -2.28 20.82
CA ILE A 197 31.86 -3.52 20.49
C ILE A 197 30.67 -3.65 21.43
N ASN A 198 29.49 -3.40 20.87
CA ASN A 198 28.23 -3.58 21.59
C ASN A 198 27.83 -5.06 21.56
N ASN A 199 28.11 -5.78 22.64
CA ASN A 199 27.75 -7.19 22.80
C ASN A 199 26.60 -7.38 23.81
N THR A 200 25.67 -6.42 23.83
CA THR A 200 24.45 -6.51 24.64
C THR A 200 23.46 -7.51 24.03
N PHE A 201 22.55 -8.03 24.86
CA PHE A 201 21.54 -8.98 24.36
C PHE A 201 20.59 -8.36 23.33
N GLU A 202 20.30 -7.07 23.47
CA GLU A 202 19.45 -6.32 22.54
C GLU A 202 20.10 -6.22 21.17
N GLU A 203 21.37 -5.82 21.09
CA GLU A 203 22.05 -5.67 19.81
C GLU A 203 22.28 -7.03 19.13
N ARG A 204 22.65 -8.06 19.91
CA ARG A 204 22.75 -9.42 19.36
C ARG A 204 21.42 -9.93 18.80
N LEU A 205 20.32 -9.69 19.51
CA LEU A 205 19.00 -10.08 19.02
C LEU A 205 18.61 -9.27 17.78
N ARG A 206 18.94 -7.98 17.73
CA ARG A 206 18.69 -7.12 16.57
C ARG A 206 19.46 -7.59 15.34
N LEU A 207 20.74 -7.95 15.49
CA LEU A 207 21.54 -8.52 14.40
C LEU A 207 20.93 -9.84 13.91
N LEU A 208 20.55 -10.72 14.85
CA LEU A 208 19.88 -11.98 14.53
C LEU A 208 18.50 -11.77 13.89
N GLU A 209 17.77 -10.73 14.29
CA GLU A 209 16.49 -10.36 13.71
C GLU A 209 16.66 -9.99 12.24
N ILE A 210 17.69 -9.23 11.88
CA ILE A 210 17.99 -8.85 10.49
C ILE A 210 18.35 -10.08 9.65
N ASP A 211 19.31 -10.88 10.12
CA ASP A 211 19.84 -12.02 9.36
C ASP A 211 18.86 -13.21 9.32
N GLY A 212 18.13 -13.41 10.42
CA GLY A 212 17.18 -14.50 10.61
C GLY A 212 15.79 -14.21 10.05
N LEU A 213 15.45 -12.95 9.75
CA LEU A 213 14.11 -12.57 9.25
C LEU A 213 13.66 -13.41 8.06
N PRO A 214 14.50 -13.70 7.03
CA PRO A 214 14.08 -14.50 5.89
C PRO A 214 13.67 -15.93 6.31
N ALA A 215 14.44 -16.57 7.19
CA ALA A 215 14.18 -17.92 7.67
C ALA A 215 12.92 -17.96 8.55
N VAL A 216 12.73 -16.97 9.42
CA VAL A 216 11.52 -16.84 10.25
C VAL A 216 10.27 -16.64 9.37
N ARG A 217 10.35 -15.78 8.35
CA ARG A 217 9.26 -15.56 7.39
C ARG A 217 8.90 -16.83 6.63
N GLU A 218 9.90 -17.56 6.16
CA GLU A 218 9.70 -18.82 5.44
C GLU A 218 9.04 -19.89 6.33
N THR A 219 9.45 -19.96 7.60
CA THR A 219 8.90 -20.92 8.57
C THR A 219 7.45 -20.60 8.94
N LEU A 220 7.12 -19.32 9.14
CA LEU A 220 5.78 -18.89 9.56
C LEU A 220 4.77 -18.81 8.40
N PHE A 221 5.21 -18.33 7.23
CA PHE A 221 4.31 -18.04 6.10
C PHE A 221 4.50 -18.97 4.91
N GLY A 222 5.45 -19.90 4.98
CA GLY A 222 5.74 -20.86 3.92
C GLY A 222 6.77 -20.36 2.90
N LYS A 223 7.26 -21.31 2.09
CA LYS A 223 8.17 -21.03 0.97
C LYS A 223 7.43 -20.34 -0.17
N ASN A 224 8.14 -19.44 -0.84
CA ASN A 224 7.64 -18.86 -2.08
C ASN A 224 7.72 -19.87 -3.22
N GLU A 225 6.58 -20.39 -3.68
CA GLU A 225 6.48 -21.35 -4.78
C GLU A 225 7.10 -20.85 -6.10
N ASN A 226 7.18 -19.54 -6.29
CA ASN A 226 7.74 -18.92 -7.49
C ASN A 226 9.27 -18.75 -7.43
N ARG A 227 9.92 -18.96 -6.28
CA ARG A 227 11.38 -18.87 -6.16
C ARG A 227 12.01 -20.17 -6.67
N ARG A 228 12.70 -20.08 -7.82
CA ARG A 228 13.34 -21.24 -8.46
C ARG A 228 14.85 -21.36 -8.20
N PHE A 229 15.51 -20.25 -7.87
CA PHE A 229 16.96 -20.18 -7.65
C PHE A 229 17.26 -19.65 -6.25
N TYR A 230 18.33 -20.18 -5.64
CA TYR A 230 18.75 -19.86 -4.26
C TYR A 230 20.16 -19.27 -4.19
N ASP A 231 20.75 -19.11 -5.37
CA ASP A 231 22.09 -18.67 -5.72
C ASP A 231 22.28 -17.17 -5.44
#